data_AF-A0A971XF26-F1
#
_entry.id   AF-A0A971XF26-F1
#
_cell.length_a   1.000
_cell.length_b   1.000
_cell.length_c   1.000
_cell.angle_alpha   90.00
_cell.angle_beta   90.00
_cell.angle_gamma   90.00
#
_symmetry.space_group_name_H-M   'P 1'
#
loop_
_entity.id
_entity.type
_entity.pdbx_description
1 polymer ?
#
loop_
_entity_poly.entity_id
_entity_poly.type
_entity_poly.pdbx_seq_one_letter_code
_entity_poly.pdbx_strand_id
1 'polypeptide(L)'
;MKTKISILLFIIFGVFIMCSCEEERTVYTLDQEIKDFTYFPVNSYWVYIDSVSEDLDTCRIIGSELKKYASDDDSYDYEYFSEFVYSTNKKANFLFIGTSEFYPKYQTCVLNKYGYGPMFFSNKFKGFNYNNLYYVEDLDSLAVGQRWYKNIKVFKYMKNPADTADYEKYYFVRRIGMIKKYNNKEQVEWDLIDFYLNYISPI
;
A
#
# COMPACT_ATOMS: atom_id res chain seq x y z
N MET A 1 9.74 65.35 -0.12
CA MET A 1 9.54 64.30 -1.16
C MET A 1 10.27 62.99 -0.87
N LYS A 2 11.55 63.01 -0.45
CA LYS A 2 12.35 61.78 -0.20
C LYS A 2 11.74 60.82 0.84
N THR A 3 11.17 61.33 1.94
CA THR A 3 10.55 60.52 3.00
C THR A 3 9.28 59.80 2.55
N LYS A 4 8.48 60.40 1.65
CA LYS A 4 7.24 59.80 1.12
C LYS A 4 7.53 58.65 0.15
N ILE A 5 8.63 58.73 -0.61
CA ILE A 5 9.10 57.66 -1.50
C ILE A 5 9.62 56.47 -0.68
N SER A 6 10.31 56.72 0.44
CA SER A 6 10.83 55.68 1.32
C SER A 6 9.73 54.85 2.00
N ILE A 7 8.62 55.49 2.39
CA ILE A 7 7.46 54.80 3.00
C ILE A 7 6.76 53.92 1.96
N LEU A 8 6.62 54.40 0.72
CA LEU A 8 5.99 53.65 -0.37
C LEU A 8 6.78 52.37 -0.71
N LEU A 9 8.12 52.46 -0.75
CA LEU A 9 8.98 51.29 -0.97
C LEU A 9 8.89 50.26 0.16
N PHE A 10 8.76 50.69 1.41
CA PHE A 10 8.57 49.79 2.55
C PHE A 10 7.22 49.07 2.52
N ILE A 11 6.16 49.75 2.11
CA ILE A 11 4.83 49.15 1.96
C ILE A 11 4.83 48.14 0.80
N ILE A 12 5.44 48.48 -0.33
CA ILE A 12 5.58 47.58 -1.48
C ILE A 12 6.38 46.33 -1.07
N PHE A 13 7.51 46.49 -0.38
CA PHE A 13 8.32 45.37 0.08
C PHE A 13 7.59 44.48 1.10
N GLY A 14 6.80 45.09 2.01
CA GLY A 14 5.94 44.34 2.94
C GLY A 14 4.83 43.54 2.25
N VAL A 15 4.22 44.10 1.19
CA VAL A 15 3.20 43.39 0.38
C VAL A 15 3.84 42.24 -0.41
N PHE A 16 5.05 42.41 -0.95
CA PHE A 16 5.77 41.33 -1.63
C PHE A 16 6.20 40.20 -0.67
N ILE A 17 6.58 40.51 0.57
CA ILE A 17 6.90 39.49 1.58
C ILE A 17 5.64 38.72 2.00
N MET A 18 4.50 39.40 2.19
CA MET A 18 3.24 38.73 2.55
C MET A 18 2.65 37.89 1.40
N CYS A 19 2.91 38.25 0.13
CA CYS A 19 2.52 37.44 -1.02
C CYS A 19 3.37 36.18 -1.23
N SER A 20 4.50 36.02 -0.53
CA SER A 20 5.44 34.90 -0.71
C SER A 20 5.35 33.84 0.40
N CYS A 21 4.47 34.00 1.38
CA CYS A 21 4.21 32.96 2.37
C CYS A 21 3.23 31.93 1.79
N GLU A 22 3.71 31.06 0.90
CA GLU A 22 3.04 29.78 0.69
C GLU A 22 3.15 29.00 2.02
N GLU A 23 2.01 28.59 2.58
CA GLU A 23 1.99 27.76 3.77
C GLU A 23 2.76 26.46 3.50
N GLU A 24 3.79 26.18 4.30
CA GLU A 24 4.56 24.94 4.18
C GLU A 24 3.65 23.76 4.56
N ARG A 25 3.23 22.98 3.57
CA ARG A 25 2.36 21.82 3.76
C ARG A 25 3.17 20.66 4.33
N THR A 26 2.64 20.01 5.36
CA THR A 26 3.24 18.79 5.92
C THR A 26 3.15 17.67 4.89
N VAL A 27 4.24 16.92 4.69
CA VAL A 27 4.28 15.78 3.77
C VAL A 27 4.36 14.47 4.55
N TYR A 28 3.35 13.61 4.42
CA TYR A 28 3.33 12.28 5.02
C TYR A 28 3.95 11.25 4.09
N THR A 29 5.13 10.73 4.47
CA THR A 29 5.86 9.73 3.69
C THR A 29 5.32 8.33 3.92
N LEU A 30 5.54 7.44 2.95
CA LEU A 30 5.33 6.01 3.12
C LEU A 30 6.40 5.44 4.05
N ASP A 31 5.98 4.74 5.09
CA ASP A 31 6.92 4.10 6.02
C ASP A 31 7.63 2.88 5.39
N GLN A 32 8.68 2.41 6.08
CA GLN A 32 9.48 1.31 5.54
C GLN A 32 8.75 -0.03 5.57
N GLU A 33 7.79 -0.23 6.48
CA GLU A 33 7.08 -1.50 6.58
C GLU A 33 6.16 -1.69 5.38
N ILE A 34 5.38 -0.67 4.98
CA ILE A 34 4.57 -0.78 3.75
C ILE A 34 5.46 -1.08 2.53
N LYS A 35 6.62 -0.40 2.41
CA LYS A 35 7.56 -0.60 1.30
C LYS A 35 8.12 -2.03 1.29
N ASP A 36 8.60 -2.50 2.43
CA ASP A 36 9.22 -3.82 2.56
C ASP A 36 8.25 -4.98 2.29
N PHE A 37 6.95 -4.79 2.54
CA PHE A 37 5.96 -5.86 2.37
C PHE A 37 5.17 -5.78 1.07
N THR A 38 5.11 -4.62 0.40
CA THR A 38 4.11 -4.42 -0.65
C THR A 38 4.59 -3.67 -1.89
N TYR A 39 5.77 -3.03 -1.87
CA TYR A 39 6.29 -2.29 -3.00
C TYR A 39 7.51 -2.99 -3.59
N PHE A 40 7.42 -3.40 -4.85
CA PHE A 40 8.46 -4.19 -5.52
C PHE A 40 8.81 -3.61 -6.89
N PRO A 41 10.07 -3.76 -7.34
CA PRO A 41 10.47 -3.22 -8.63
C PRO A 41 9.72 -3.86 -9.81
N VAL A 42 9.51 -3.07 -10.87
CA VAL A 42 8.96 -3.54 -12.14
C VAL A 42 9.74 -4.77 -12.63
N ASN A 43 9.02 -5.72 -13.22
CA ASN A 43 9.49 -7.06 -13.60
C ASN A 43 9.67 -8.06 -12.45
N SER A 44 9.36 -7.71 -11.20
CA SER A 44 9.12 -8.72 -10.17
C SER A 44 7.85 -9.51 -10.48
N TYR A 45 7.83 -10.79 -10.11
CA TYR A 45 6.67 -11.65 -10.31
C TYR A 45 6.51 -12.68 -9.19
N TRP A 46 5.27 -13.16 -9.05
CA TRP A 46 4.86 -14.24 -8.17
C TRP A 46 4.03 -15.24 -8.96
N VAL A 47 4.24 -16.53 -8.70
CA VAL A 47 3.47 -17.62 -9.29
C VAL A 47 2.70 -18.29 -8.16
N TYR A 48 1.39 -18.19 -8.22
CA TYR A 48 0.47 -18.83 -7.29
C TYR A 48 -0.16 -20.06 -7.93
N ILE A 49 -0.52 -21.03 -7.10
CA ILE A 49 -1.36 -22.16 -7.49
C ILE A 49 -2.66 -22.11 -6.70
N ASP A 50 -3.78 -22.34 -7.37
CA ASP A 50 -5.08 -22.57 -6.75
C ASP A 50 -5.10 -23.97 -6.12
N SER A 51 -5.41 -24.06 -4.83
CA SER A 51 -5.42 -25.32 -4.08
C SER A 51 -6.51 -26.32 -4.51
N VAL A 52 -7.53 -25.86 -5.23
CA VAL A 52 -8.69 -26.65 -5.65
C VAL A 52 -8.58 -27.02 -7.12
N SER A 53 -8.29 -26.05 -7.99
CA SER A 53 -8.24 -26.25 -9.44
C SER A 53 -6.87 -26.62 -9.97
N GLU A 54 -5.82 -26.43 -9.18
CA GLU A 54 -4.40 -26.50 -9.59
C GLU A 54 -4.02 -25.50 -10.70
N ASP A 55 -4.90 -24.53 -10.99
CA ASP A 55 -4.61 -23.48 -11.96
C ASP A 55 -3.48 -22.57 -11.45
N LEU A 56 -2.58 -22.21 -12.37
CA LEU A 56 -1.50 -21.29 -12.09
C LEU A 56 -1.90 -19.85 -12.37
N ASP A 57 -1.48 -18.94 -11.50
CA ASP A 57 -1.50 -17.51 -11.77
C ASP A 57 -0.14 -16.86 -11.54
N THR A 58 0.49 -16.45 -12.63
CA THR A 58 1.62 -15.53 -12.58
C THR A 58 1.12 -14.09 -12.51
N CYS A 59 1.41 -13.43 -11.39
CA CYS A 59 1.20 -12.01 -11.16
C CYS A 59 2.53 -11.27 -11.38
N ARG A 60 2.61 -10.38 -12.36
CA ARG A 60 3.82 -9.63 -12.70
C ARG A 60 3.60 -8.12 -12.63
N ILE A 61 4.52 -7.41 -12.00
CA ILE A 61 4.53 -5.93 -12.04
C ILE A 61 5.03 -5.49 -13.41
N ILE A 62 4.16 -4.83 -14.16
CA ILE A 62 4.43 -4.33 -15.52
C ILE A 62 4.65 -2.82 -15.56
N GLY A 63 4.31 -2.12 -14.48
CA GLY A 63 4.53 -0.68 -14.33
C GLY A 63 4.39 -0.28 -12.87
N SER A 64 5.09 0.77 -12.47
CA SER A 64 5.03 1.30 -11.12
C SER A 64 5.33 2.80 -11.12
N GLU A 65 4.72 3.53 -10.20
CA GLU A 65 5.01 4.92 -9.91
C GLU A 65 5.06 5.14 -8.39
N LEU A 66 5.94 6.04 -7.95
CA LEU A 66 6.00 6.56 -6.59
C LEU A 66 5.96 8.08 -6.70
N LYS A 67 4.95 8.72 -6.11
CA LYS A 67 4.68 10.15 -6.26
C LYS A 67 4.24 10.76 -4.93
N LYS A 68 4.32 12.09 -4.88
CA LYS A 68 3.67 12.90 -3.85
C LYS A 68 2.37 13.46 -4.44
N TYR A 69 1.31 13.41 -3.66
CA TYR A 69 0.01 13.97 -4.01
C TYR A 69 -0.31 15.10 -3.02
N ALA A 70 -0.72 16.25 -3.54
CA ALA A 70 -1.22 17.34 -2.73
C ALA A 70 -2.72 17.12 -2.51
N SER A 71 -3.16 16.96 -1.26
CA SER A 71 -4.59 16.85 -0.96
C SER A 71 -5.27 18.18 -1.29
N ASP A 72 -6.26 18.16 -2.18
CA ASP A 72 -7.04 19.37 -2.51
C ASP A 72 -7.90 19.81 -1.31
N ASP A 73 -8.34 18.86 -0.49
CA ASP A 73 -9.26 19.06 0.63
C ASP A 73 -8.56 19.20 1.99
N ASP A 74 -7.30 18.74 2.11
CA ASP A 74 -6.55 18.79 3.36
C ASP A 74 -5.33 19.72 3.29
N SER A 75 -4.87 20.17 4.46
CA SER A 75 -3.67 21.00 4.62
C SER A 75 -2.34 20.21 4.57
N TYR A 76 -2.34 19.02 3.98
CA TYR A 76 -1.17 18.15 3.92
C TYR A 76 -1.04 17.44 2.58
N ASP A 77 0.18 17.01 2.27
CA ASP A 77 0.51 16.18 1.13
C ASP A 77 0.86 14.78 1.63
N TYR A 78 0.77 13.79 0.74
CA TYR A 78 1.15 12.43 1.09
C TYR A 78 1.86 11.72 -0.05
N GLU A 79 2.76 10.79 0.30
CA GLU A 79 3.34 9.86 -0.63
C GLU A 79 2.37 8.72 -0.92
N TYR A 80 2.33 8.33 -2.19
CA TYR A 80 1.68 7.11 -2.62
C TYR A 80 2.51 6.42 -3.69
N PHE A 81 2.36 5.10 -3.79
CA PHE A 81 2.79 4.34 -4.95
C PHE A 81 1.60 3.70 -5.64
N SER A 82 1.72 3.45 -6.94
CA SER A 82 0.81 2.58 -7.65
C SER A 82 1.56 1.56 -8.49
N GLU A 83 1.09 0.31 -8.49
CA GLU A 83 1.68 -0.80 -9.22
C GLU A 83 0.64 -1.45 -10.12
N PHE A 84 0.97 -1.54 -11.40
CA PHE A 84 0.17 -2.25 -12.40
C PHE A 84 0.63 -3.70 -12.43
N VAL A 85 -0.27 -4.61 -12.07
CA VAL A 85 0.02 -6.05 -12.02
C VAL A 85 -0.83 -6.78 -13.05
N TYR A 86 -0.18 -7.52 -13.93
CA TYR A 86 -0.83 -8.41 -14.87
C TYR A 86 -0.98 -9.80 -14.26
N SER A 87 -2.18 -10.38 -14.31
CA SER A 87 -2.47 -11.78 -13.95
C SER A 87 -2.69 -12.61 -15.20
N THR A 88 -1.96 -13.72 -15.31
CA THR A 88 -2.15 -14.70 -16.38
C THR A 88 -3.47 -15.45 -16.28
N ASN A 89 -3.95 -15.74 -15.07
CA ASN A 89 -5.20 -16.45 -14.86
C ASN A 89 -6.40 -15.57 -15.24
N LYS A 90 -6.39 -14.30 -14.81
CA LYS A 90 -7.45 -13.34 -15.12
C LYS A 90 -7.34 -12.72 -16.51
N LYS A 91 -6.17 -12.84 -17.15
CA LYS A 91 -5.83 -12.20 -18.44
C LYS A 91 -6.12 -10.69 -18.41
N ALA A 92 -5.81 -10.05 -17.28
CA ALA A 92 -6.16 -8.67 -17.00
C ALA A 92 -5.14 -8.01 -16.08
N ASN A 93 -5.10 -6.68 -16.15
CA ASN A 93 -4.34 -5.84 -15.24
C ASN A 93 -5.20 -5.44 -14.03
N PHE A 94 -4.57 -5.36 -12.88
CA PHE A 94 -5.13 -4.72 -11.68
C PHE A 94 -4.13 -3.72 -11.13
N LEU A 95 -4.68 -2.75 -10.41
CA LEU A 95 -3.92 -1.67 -9.80
C LEU A 95 -3.85 -1.90 -8.29
N PHE A 96 -2.63 -2.01 -7.77
CA PHE A 96 -2.37 -1.85 -6.35
C PHE A 96 -1.94 -0.41 -6.06
N ILE A 97 -2.40 0.12 -4.95
CA ILE A 97 -2.07 1.48 -4.51
C ILE A 97 -1.67 1.41 -3.05
N GLY A 98 -0.46 1.87 -2.75
CA GLY A 98 0.00 2.08 -1.39
C GLY A 98 -0.05 3.56 -1.05
N THR A 99 -0.73 3.94 0.02
CA THR A 99 -0.94 5.34 0.42
C THR A 99 -0.54 5.55 1.87
N SER A 100 0.06 6.70 2.19
CA SER A 100 0.13 7.19 3.57
C SER A 100 -1.22 7.82 3.91
N GLU A 101 -2.14 7.03 4.46
CA GLU A 101 -3.48 7.52 4.78
C GLU A 101 -3.53 8.18 6.14
N PHE A 102 -4.12 9.36 6.16
CA PHE A 102 -4.33 10.14 7.35
C PHE A 102 -5.83 10.28 7.60
N TYR A 103 -6.38 9.41 8.46
CA TYR A 103 -7.57 9.77 9.20
C TYR A 103 -7.14 10.40 10.53
N PRO A 104 -7.83 11.42 11.06
CA PRO A 104 -7.50 12.05 12.35
C PRO A 104 -7.33 11.07 13.52
N LYS A 105 -7.88 9.86 13.38
CA LYS A 105 -7.82 8.77 14.37
C LYS A 105 -6.71 7.74 14.10
N TYR A 106 -6.24 7.63 12.86
CA TYR A 106 -5.34 6.56 12.41
C TYR A 106 -4.39 7.07 11.31
N GLN A 107 -3.19 7.49 11.70
CA GLN A 107 -2.08 7.65 10.75
C GLN A 107 -1.49 6.27 10.45
N THR A 108 -1.59 5.79 9.21
CA THR A 108 -1.08 4.47 8.81
C THR A 108 -0.87 4.41 7.29
N CYS A 109 0.10 3.63 6.81
CA CYS A 109 0.16 3.35 5.39
C CYS A 109 -0.66 2.10 5.08
N VAL A 110 -1.36 2.10 3.95
CA VAL A 110 -2.29 1.04 3.56
C VAL A 110 -2.00 0.62 2.13
N LEU A 111 -2.03 -0.69 1.87
CA LEU A 111 -2.10 -1.26 0.52
C LEU A 111 -3.56 -1.54 0.19
N ASN A 112 -4.04 -0.95 -0.90
CA ASN A 112 -5.36 -1.20 -1.47
C ASN A 112 -5.23 -1.88 -2.84
N LYS A 113 -6.15 -2.78 -3.14
CA LYS A 113 -6.41 -3.24 -4.50
C LYS A 113 -7.60 -2.50 -5.07
N TYR A 114 -7.41 -1.77 -6.15
CA TYR A 114 -8.46 -0.96 -6.76
C TYR A 114 -9.70 -1.82 -7.08
N GLY A 115 -10.86 -1.43 -6.55
CA GLY A 115 -12.13 -2.14 -6.70
C GLY A 115 -12.34 -3.36 -5.78
N TYR A 116 -11.37 -3.72 -4.94
CA TYR A 116 -11.45 -4.90 -4.04
C TYR A 116 -11.19 -4.58 -2.56
N GLY A 117 -10.61 -3.42 -2.25
CA GLY A 117 -10.41 -2.93 -0.88
C GLY A 117 -9.00 -3.11 -0.32
N PRO A 118 -8.80 -2.85 0.99
CA PRO A 118 -7.51 -2.91 1.66
C PRO A 118 -7.03 -4.36 1.84
N MET A 119 -5.71 -4.54 1.77
CA MET A 119 -5.04 -5.83 1.90
C MET A 119 -3.98 -5.87 3.00
N PHE A 120 -3.35 -4.73 3.30
CA PHE A 120 -2.29 -4.60 4.30
C PHE A 120 -2.32 -3.20 4.91
N PHE A 121 -1.94 -3.06 6.18
CA PHE A 121 -1.56 -1.78 6.77
C PHE A 121 -0.33 -1.92 7.65
N SER A 122 0.45 -0.84 7.76
CA SER A 122 1.72 -0.80 8.46
C SER A 122 1.63 -0.22 9.88
N ASN A 123 2.57 -0.64 10.73
CA ASN A 123 2.88 -0.10 12.05
C ASN A 123 1.68 -0.03 13.00
N LYS A 124 0.87 -1.08 13.00
CA LYS A 124 -0.26 -1.26 13.92
C LYS A 124 -0.15 -2.55 14.70
N PHE A 125 -0.84 -2.59 15.83
CA PHE A 125 -0.86 -3.74 16.71
C PHE A 125 -1.89 -4.78 16.23
N LYS A 126 -1.67 -6.04 16.60
CA LYS A 126 -2.62 -7.14 16.40
C LYS A 126 -3.99 -6.79 16.99
N GLY A 127 -5.06 -7.01 16.24
CA GLY A 127 -6.44 -6.65 16.60
C GLY A 127 -6.87 -5.28 16.09
N PHE A 128 -5.95 -4.48 15.54
CA PHE A 128 -6.30 -3.24 14.87
C PHE A 128 -7.18 -3.51 13.64
N ASN A 129 -8.15 -2.61 13.41
CA ASN A 129 -9.04 -2.63 12.25
C ASN A 129 -8.88 -1.34 11.46
N TYR A 130 -8.78 -1.47 10.15
CA TYR A 130 -8.84 -0.39 9.19
C TYR A 130 -9.81 -0.79 8.07
N ASN A 131 -10.93 -0.09 7.89
CA ASN A 131 -11.88 -0.32 6.80
C ASN A 131 -12.19 -1.80 6.54
N ASN A 132 -12.56 -2.53 7.59
CA ASN A 132 -12.87 -3.97 7.57
C ASN A 132 -11.68 -4.93 7.34
N LEU A 133 -10.46 -4.40 7.20
CA LEU A 133 -9.22 -5.17 7.29
C LEU A 133 -8.78 -5.25 8.75
N TYR A 134 -8.62 -6.47 9.26
CA TYR A 134 -8.17 -6.75 10.62
C TYR A 134 -6.77 -7.34 10.57
N TYR A 135 -5.87 -6.87 11.43
CA TYR A 135 -4.60 -7.55 11.69
C TYR A 135 -4.85 -8.68 12.69
N VAL A 136 -4.84 -9.91 12.21
CA VAL A 136 -5.31 -11.07 12.99
C VAL A 136 -4.22 -11.62 13.89
N GLU A 137 -3.04 -11.87 13.34
CA GLU A 137 -1.97 -12.58 14.04
C GLU A 137 -0.62 -12.42 13.34
N ASP A 138 0.43 -12.73 14.10
CA ASP A 138 1.78 -12.96 13.63
C ASP A 138 2.07 -14.45 13.76
N LEU A 139 2.58 -15.06 12.68
CA LEU A 139 3.02 -16.45 12.69
C LEU A 139 4.54 -16.51 12.64
N ASP A 140 5.14 -17.30 13.52
CA ASP A 140 6.59 -17.52 13.52
C ASP A 140 7.05 -18.19 12.22
N SER A 141 6.27 -19.16 11.73
CA SER A 141 6.52 -19.84 10.47
C SER A 141 5.27 -20.43 9.84
N LEU A 142 5.31 -20.63 8.52
CA LEU A 142 4.24 -21.28 7.76
C LEU A 142 4.84 -21.97 6.54
N ALA A 143 4.44 -23.23 6.31
CA ALA A 143 4.72 -23.93 5.06
C ALA A 143 3.70 -23.49 4.01
N VAL A 144 4.18 -23.01 2.87
CA VAL A 144 3.35 -22.64 1.70
C VAL A 144 4.05 -23.13 0.45
N GLY A 145 3.34 -23.90 -0.38
CA GLY A 145 3.95 -24.63 -1.49
C GLY A 145 5.09 -25.54 -1.00
N GLN A 146 6.28 -25.38 -1.56
CA GLN A 146 7.48 -26.15 -1.19
C GLN A 146 8.45 -25.41 -0.26
N ARG A 147 8.06 -24.24 0.29
CA ARG A 147 8.94 -23.38 1.09
C ARG A 147 8.38 -23.13 2.49
N TRP A 148 9.28 -22.97 3.45
CA TRP A 148 8.96 -22.47 4.79
C TRP A 148 9.25 -20.98 4.87
N TYR A 149 8.23 -20.20 5.19
CA TYR A 149 8.34 -18.78 5.43
C TYR A 149 8.37 -18.50 6.93
N LYS A 150 8.93 -17.35 7.32
CA LYS A 150 9.04 -16.92 8.72
C LYS A 150 8.54 -15.50 8.91
N ASN A 151 8.11 -15.17 10.13
CA ASN A 151 7.62 -13.84 10.53
C ASN A 151 6.50 -13.32 9.60
N ILE A 152 5.40 -14.07 9.55
CA ILE A 152 4.28 -13.80 8.64
C ILE A 152 3.26 -12.91 9.35
N LYS A 153 2.90 -11.80 8.70
CA LYS A 153 1.75 -10.99 9.13
C LYS A 153 0.48 -11.49 8.45
N VAL A 154 -0.58 -11.72 9.24
CA VAL A 154 -1.85 -12.21 8.73
C VAL A 154 -2.94 -11.16 8.88
N PHE A 155 -3.59 -10.85 7.76
CA PHE A 155 -4.71 -9.92 7.70
C PHE A 155 -5.99 -10.63 7.26
N LYS A 156 -7.13 -10.18 7.77
CA LYS A 156 -8.46 -10.65 7.38
C LYS A 156 -9.31 -9.48 6.93
N TYR A 157 -9.73 -9.47 5.67
CA TYR A 157 -10.63 -8.48 5.12
C TYR A 157 -12.05 -9.02 5.05
N MET A 158 -12.97 -8.37 5.75
CA MET A 158 -14.40 -8.67 5.67
C MET A 158 -15.01 -7.87 4.52
N LYS A 159 -15.43 -8.54 3.42
CA LYS A 159 -16.03 -7.85 2.27
C LYS A 159 -17.36 -7.23 2.63
N ASN A 160 -18.13 -7.92 3.47
CA ASN A 160 -19.36 -7.42 4.04
C ASN A 160 -19.31 -7.57 5.57
N PRO A 161 -19.33 -6.47 6.34
CA PRO A 161 -19.31 -6.53 7.80
C PRO A 161 -20.51 -7.30 8.41
N ALA A 162 -21.63 -7.35 7.70
CA ALA A 162 -22.83 -8.07 8.15
C ALA A 162 -22.77 -9.59 7.86
N ASP A 163 -21.97 -10.02 6.88
CA ASP A 163 -21.80 -11.43 6.54
C ASP A 163 -20.41 -11.90 6.98
N THR A 164 -20.35 -12.56 8.14
CA THR A 164 -19.09 -12.99 8.72
C THR A 164 -18.40 -14.13 7.95
N ALA A 165 -19.10 -14.74 6.99
CA ALA A 165 -18.57 -15.79 6.12
C ALA A 165 -17.93 -15.23 4.83
N ASP A 166 -18.22 -14.00 4.43
CA ASP A 166 -17.63 -13.39 3.23
C ASP A 166 -16.36 -12.60 3.56
N TYR A 167 -15.24 -13.32 3.65
CA TYR A 167 -13.94 -12.74 3.97
C TYR A 167 -12.80 -13.31 3.14
N GLU A 168 -11.74 -12.51 3.03
CA GLU A 168 -10.45 -12.93 2.50
C GLU A 168 -9.38 -12.85 3.60
N LYS A 169 -8.42 -13.77 3.60
CA LYS A 169 -7.20 -13.69 4.43
C LYS A 169 -5.98 -13.51 3.55
N TYR A 170 -5.06 -12.68 4.00
CA TYR A 170 -3.80 -12.39 3.32
C TYR A 170 -2.63 -12.64 4.26
N TYR A 171 -1.61 -13.31 3.74
CA TYR A 171 -0.41 -13.68 4.48
C TYR A 171 0.79 -13.02 3.84
N PHE A 172 1.46 -12.14 4.58
CA PHE A 172 2.52 -11.28 4.07
C PHE A 172 3.85 -11.58 4.73
N VAL A 173 4.92 -11.61 3.92
CA VAL A 173 6.30 -11.80 4.36
C VAL A 173 7.15 -10.63 3.91
N ARG A 174 7.96 -10.11 4.84
CA ARG A 174 8.85 -8.99 4.58
C ARG A 174 9.81 -9.32 3.43
N ARG A 175 9.97 -8.40 2.48
CA ARG A 175 10.79 -8.52 1.27
C ARG A 175 10.42 -9.66 0.33
N ILE A 176 9.23 -10.24 0.47
CA ILE A 176 8.69 -11.25 -0.47
C ILE A 176 7.29 -10.84 -0.93
N GLY A 177 6.46 -10.32 -0.04
CA GLY A 177 5.09 -9.91 -0.36
C GLY A 177 4.06 -10.91 0.11
N MET A 178 2.93 -10.97 -0.58
CA MET A 178 1.85 -11.89 -0.26
C MET A 178 2.25 -13.32 -0.65
N ILE A 179 2.36 -14.21 0.32
CA ILE A 179 2.72 -15.61 0.10
C ILE A 179 1.50 -16.52 -0.01
N LYS A 180 0.36 -16.09 0.53
CA LYS A 180 -0.87 -16.89 0.55
C LYS A 180 -2.09 -15.99 0.63
N LYS A 181 -3.15 -16.39 -0.07
CA LYS A 181 -4.48 -15.78 0.01
C LYS A 181 -5.53 -16.88 0.19
N TYR A 182 -6.46 -16.68 1.10
CA TYR A 182 -7.62 -17.57 1.26
C TYR A 182 -8.93 -16.79 1.07
N ASN A 183 -9.84 -17.29 0.24
CA ASN A 183 -11.20 -16.79 0.07
C ASN A 183 -12.18 -17.77 0.73
N ASN A 184 -12.78 -17.36 1.85
CA ASN A 184 -13.66 -18.24 2.62
C ASN A 184 -14.97 -18.54 1.90
N LYS A 185 -15.49 -17.63 1.08
CA LYS A 185 -16.77 -17.86 0.40
C LYS A 185 -16.65 -18.91 -0.70
N GLU A 186 -15.56 -18.83 -1.47
CA GLU A 186 -15.26 -19.76 -2.56
C GLU A 186 -14.57 -21.03 -2.06
N GLN A 187 -14.09 -21.05 -0.80
CA GLN A 187 -13.25 -22.11 -0.25
C GLN A 187 -11.99 -22.37 -1.09
N VAL A 188 -11.46 -21.29 -1.69
CA VAL A 188 -10.29 -21.32 -2.56
C VAL A 188 -9.10 -20.71 -1.83
N GLU A 189 -7.95 -21.34 -2.00
CA GLU A 189 -6.67 -20.87 -1.49
C GLU A 189 -5.67 -20.73 -2.62
N TRP A 190 -4.91 -19.64 -2.61
CA TRP A 190 -3.83 -19.37 -3.54
C TRP A 190 -2.52 -19.38 -2.78
N ASP A 191 -1.69 -20.37 -3.06
CA ASP A 191 -0.40 -20.59 -2.41
C ASP A 191 0.74 -20.18 -3.34
N LEU A 192 1.72 -19.44 -2.82
CA LEU A 192 2.90 -19.04 -3.57
C LEU A 192 3.83 -20.25 -3.77
N ILE A 193 4.07 -20.61 -5.03
CA ILE A 193 4.96 -21.72 -5.40
C ILE A 193 6.32 -21.25 -5.93
N ASP A 194 6.36 -20.07 -6.56
CA ASP A 194 7.60 -19.46 -7.02
C ASP A 194 7.50 -17.94 -7.10
N PHE A 195 8.64 -17.26 -7.07
CA PHE A 195 8.70 -15.82 -7.24
C PHE A 195 10.09 -15.38 -7.70
N TYR A 196 10.13 -14.22 -8.33
CA TYR A 196 11.35 -13.49 -8.66
C TYR A 196 11.18 -12.04 -8.27
N LEU A 197 12.14 -11.52 -7.51
CA LEU A 197 12.19 -10.11 -7.17
C LEU A 197 13.29 -9.49 -7.99
N ASN A 198 12.91 -8.53 -8.83
CA ASN A 198 13.89 -7.76 -9.55
C ASN A 198 14.62 -6.86 -8.54
N TYR A 199 15.90 -7.13 -8.30
CA TYR A 199 16.70 -6.30 -7.41
C TYR A 199 17.24 -5.11 -8.18
N ILE A 200 16.73 -3.93 -7.86
CA ILE A 200 17.46 -2.69 -8.15
C ILE A 200 18.29 -2.43 -6.90
N SER A 201 19.62 -2.42 -7.06
CA SER A 201 20.54 -2.02 -5.98
C SER A 201 20.08 -0.65 -5.45
N PRO A 202 20.00 -0.43 -4.12
CA PRO A 202 19.85 0.92 -3.61
C PRO A 202 21.05 1.72 -4.13
N ILE A 203 20.77 2.81 -4.85
CA ILE A 203 21.75 3.86 -5.13
C ILE A 203 21.82 4.74 -3.89
#